data_AF-A0A521UPF4-F1
#
_entry.id   AF-A0A521UPF4-F1
#
_cell.length_a   1.000
_cell.length_b   1.000
_cell.length_c   1.000
_cell.angle_alpha   90.00
_cell.angle_beta   90.00
_cell.angle_gamma   90.00
#
_symmetry.space_group_name_H-M   'P 1'
#
loop_
_entity.id
_entity.type
_entity.pdbx_description
1 polymer ?
#
loop_
_entity_poly.entity_id
_entity_poly.type
_entity_poly.pdbx_seq_one_letter_code
_entity_poly.pdbx_strand_id
1 'polypeptide(L)'
;MIRIIFLVSNFVFLHFSCAFAGIIYVNILASGSTDGSSWSNAFTNLQDALLVSTAGDDIWVAQGTYLPTNTMNREISFEIKDGVSLYGGFSGGEIALSQREWLLHETILSGDIGESDFYDDNSFNVIFAQNFNFIRLDGFTITKGKAFFQNVFEPANSPKKNGAGCYFIGSGNGNNANPALYNCKFKLNFAAFNGGAIFIEAINGGSSIPIFSNCSFENNASNGGGAIYFNGGGQSGSKTQLTNCTFFMNGSNFYGGAVNIQNIHGTSDWVIKNCEFNRSDGILGGGIYYNDSNPDNKLIIDSCLFFKNRGISEGGALWCFWFDNKLSQIITNTVFKENHSGYYDSVNPEESFGTGGAILLQYFIFDSLVTVDFNNCIFEKNSSVTGGAITFVGCNTNFINTVFDSNGAFEDGGAMHMTDDGLGIRSRFINCALANNYAYLSGGAFRSVKNSNAGIKPIVEFSNSILYGNSALEGDIGYVSNTDVNYFNSWVDKEYCDSLATGFPFPFNNYTINCDQNVIFNQLPLFADTAAHDFTLLPCSPAIDAGDSAIVDSLGITTDIAGN
;
A
#
# COMPACT_ATOMS: atom_id res chain seq x y z
N MET A 1 -20.29 -52.59 -63.54
CA MET A 1 -19.49 -53.53 -62.73
C MET A 1 -18.35 -52.71 -62.12
N ILE A 2 -18.40 -52.52 -60.80
CA ILE A 2 -17.75 -51.43 -60.04
C ILE A 2 -16.28 -51.77 -59.75
N ARG A 3 -15.37 -50.82 -59.97
CA ARG A 3 -13.96 -50.86 -59.53
C ARG A 3 -13.88 -50.36 -58.09
N ILE A 4 -13.35 -51.19 -57.19
CA ILE A 4 -13.06 -50.83 -55.79
C ILE A 4 -11.60 -50.38 -55.71
N ILE A 5 -11.39 -49.14 -55.27
CA ILE A 5 -10.08 -48.55 -54.96
C ILE A 5 -9.85 -48.72 -53.46
N PHE A 6 -8.75 -49.38 -53.06
CA PHE A 6 -8.32 -49.43 -51.66
C PHE A 6 -7.49 -48.18 -51.34
N LEU A 7 -8.03 -47.32 -50.47
CA LEU A 7 -7.32 -46.22 -49.83
C LEU A 7 -6.64 -46.75 -48.57
N VAL A 8 -5.31 -46.71 -48.54
CA VAL A 8 -4.51 -47.00 -47.33
C VAL A 8 -4.41 -45.69 -46.53
N SER A 9 -5.10 -45.60 -45.39
CA SER A 9 -4.99 -44.45 -44.49
C SER A 9 -3.74 -44.60 -43.62
N ASN A 10 -2.76 -43.70 -43.78
CA ASN A 10 -1.68 -43.52 -42.83
C ASN A 10 -2.24 -42.97 -41.51
N PHE A 11 -2.29 -43.81 -40.47
CA PHE A 11 -2.52 -43.34 -39.10
C PHE A 11 -1.23 -42.73 -38.56
N VAL A 12 -1.17 -41.40 -38.52
CA VAL A 12 -0.19 -40.67 -37.72
C VAL A 12 -0.62 -40.79 -36.26
N PHE A 13 0.08 -41.61 -35.47
CA PHE A 13 -0.04 -41.59 -34.01
C PHE A 13 0.62 -40.30 -33.49
N LEU A 14 -0.15 -39.23 -33.32
CA LEU A 14 0.24 -38.13 -32.46
C LEU A 14 0.35 -38.68 -31.02
N HIS A 15 1.57 -38.90 -30.56
CA HIS A 15 1.85 -39.07 -29.13
C HIS A 15 1.64 -37.72 -28.45
N PHE A 16 0.44 -37.47 -27.95
CA PHE A 16 0.26 -36.51 -26.87
C PHE A 16 0.83 -37.16 -25.60
N SER A 17 2.10 -36.94 -25.30
CA SER A 17 2.57 -37.12 -23.93
C SER A 17 1.92 -36.03 -23.10
N CYS A 18 0.91 -36.39 -22.32
CA CYS A 18 0.51 -35.58 -21.18
C CYS A 18 1.76 -35.52 -20.27
N ALA A 19 2.47 -34.39 -20.25
CA ALA A 19 3.58 -34.20 -19.33
C ALA A 19 2.97 -34.27 -17.92
N PHE A 20 3.33 -35.29 -17.16
CA PHE A 20 2.90 -35.45 -15.78
C PHE A 20 3.72 -34.47 -14.95
N ALA A 21 3.06 -33.57 -14.21
CA ALA A 21 3.70 -32.71 -13.22
C ALA A 21 4.61 -33.55 -12.30
N GLY A 22 5.92 -33.31 -12.35
CA GLY A 22 6.92 -34.01 -11.56
C GLY A 22 7.40 -33.21 -10.36
N ILE A 23 8.01 -33.88 -9.39
CA ILE A 23 8.78 -33.23 -8.32
C ILE A 23 10.26 -33.31 -8.68
N ILE A 24 10.94 -32.17 -8.73
CA ILE A 24 12.38 -32.06 -8.92
C ILE A 24 13.02 -31.64 -7.60
N TYR A 25 13.97 -32.41 -7.12
CA TYR A 25 14.64 -32.16 -5.84
C TYR A 25 15.95 -31.39 -6.03
N VAL A 26 16.19 -30.39 -5.20
CA VAL A 26 17.42 -29.59 -5.14
C VAL A 26 17.96 -29.60 -3.72
N ASN A 27 19.21 -30.00 -3.56
CA ASN A 27 19.91 -29.99 -2.28
C ASN A 27 21.40 -29.81 -2.53
N ILE A 28 21.97 -28.70 -2.08
CA ILE A 28 23.40 -28.38 -2.22
C ILE A 28 24.33 -29.44 -1.60
N LEU A 29 23.82 -30.25 -0.66
CA LEU A 29 24.56 -31.31 0.01
C LEU A 29 24.33 -32.71 -0.60
N ALA A 30 23.53 -32.84 -1.67
CA ALA A 30 23.28 -34.13 -2.30
C ALA A 30 24.57 -34.72 -2.89
N SER A 31 24.69 -36.05 -2.84
CA SER A 31 25.89 -36.78 -3.25
C SER A 31 25.62 -37.93 -4.24
N GLY A 32 24.37 -38.07 -4.69
CA GLY A 32 23.94 -39.13 -5.63
C GLY A 32 24.20 -38.77 -7.10
N SER A 33 23.30 -39.19 -7.99
CA SER A 33 23.44 -39.01 -9.45
C SER A 33 23.18 -37.57 -9.95
N THR A 34 22.77 -36.65 -9.07
CA THR A 34 22.46 -35.24 -9.40
C THR A 34 21.49 -35.10 -10.59
N ASP A 35 20.42 -35.89 -10.59
CA ASP A 35 19.39 -35.92 -11.63
C ASP A 35 18.03 -35.37 -11.17
N GLY A 36 17.92 -34.95 -9.91
CA GLY A 36 16.71 -34.36 -9.35
C GLY A 36 15.58 -35.34 -9.05
N SER A 37 15.79 -36.66 -9.16
CA SER A 37 14.73 -37.69 -9.01
C SER A 37 14.32 -38.00 -7.57
N SER A 38 15.15 -37.66 -6.59
CA SER A 38 14.94 -37.87 -5.16
C SER A 38 15.87 -36.98 -4.35
N TRP A 39 15.68 -36.87 -3.03
CA TRP A 39 16.62 -36.13 -2.18
C TRP A 39 18.07 -36.63 -2.27
N SER A 40 18.29 -37.93 -2.37
CA SER A 40 19.65 -38.50 -2.52
C SER A 40 20.29 -38.14 -3.86
N ASN A 41 19.48 -38.07 -4.92
CA ASN A 41 19.92 -37.75 -6.28
C ASN A 41 19.61 -36.30 -6.68
N ALA A 42 19.33 -35.42 -5.71
CA ALA A 42 18.91 -34.06 -5.97
C ALA A 42 19.99 -33.28 -6.75
N PHE A 43 19.56 -32.29 -7.53
CA PHE A 43 20.51 -31.35 -8.11
C PHE A 43 21.21 -30.57 -6.99
N THR A 44 22.53 -30.38 -7.10
CA THR A 44 23.30 -29.56 -6.16
C THR A 44 23.27 -28.07 -6.51
N ASN A 45 22.71 -27.72 -7.66
CA ASN A 45 22.53 -26.36 -8.15
C ASN A 45 21.08 -26.16 -8.62
N LEU A 46 20.44 -25.09 -8.15
CA LEU A 46 19.07 -24.76 -8.53
C LEU A 46 18.94 -24.43 -10.03
N GLN A 47 19.98 -23.86 -10.65
CA GLN A 47 19.97 -23.52 -12.07
C GLN A 47 19.80 -24.76 -12.96
N ASP A 48 20.40 -25.90 -12.57
CA ASP A 48 20.28 -27.16 -13.32
C ASP A 48 18.86 -27.72 -13.24
N ALA A 49 18.22 -27.62 -12.07
CA ALA A 49 16.82 -27.99 -11.88
C ALA A 49 15.87 -27.11 -12.71
N LEU A 50 16.10 -25.78 -12.71
CA LEU A 50 15.34 -24.84 -13.53
C LEU A 50 15.48 -25.14 -15.02
N LEU A 51 16.69 -25.51 -15.47
CA LEU A 51 16.96 -25.84 -16.86
C LEU A 51 16.15 -27.06 -17.34
N VAL A 52 15.97 -28.09 -16.52
CA VAL A 52 15.22 -29.31 -16.90
C VAL A 52 13.72 -29.22 -16.62
N SER A 53 13.28 -28.30 -15.76
CA SER A 53 11.87 -28.13 -15.41
C SER A 53 10.98 -27.73 -16.60
N THR A 54 9.71 -28.09 -16.52
CA THR A 54 8.66 -27.78 -17.48
C THR A 54 7.37 -27.34 -16.77
N ALA A 55 6.45 -26.72 -17.51
CA ALA A 55 5.19 -26.22 -16.94
C ALA A 55 4.44 -27.34 -16.19
N GLY A 56 4.07 -27.07 -14.94
CA GLY A 56 3.43 -28.01 -14.03
C GLY A 56 4.37 -28.67 -13.03
N ASP A 57 5.69 -28.58 -13.20
CA ASP A 57 6.64 -29.16 -12.25
C ASP A 57 6.73 -28.37 -10.93
N ASP A 58 6.89 -29.12 -9.85
CA ASP A 58 7.24 -28.60 -8.53
C ASP A 58 8.73 -28.82 -8.27
N ILE A 59 9.47 -27.77 -7.90
CA ILE A 59 10.87 -27.85 -7.49
C ILE A 59 10.95 -27.69 -5.97
N TRP A 60 11.40 -28.74 -5.28
CA TRP A 60 11.60 -28.76 -3.84
C TRP A 60 13.05 -28.48 -3.51
N VAL A 61 13.31 -27.39 -2.79
CA VAL A 61 14.65 -26.88 -2.53
C VAL A 61 14.96 -27.00 -1.03
N ALA A 62 15.96 -27.81 -0.71
CA ALA A 62 16.46 -27.95 0.65
C ALA A 62 17.11 -26.66 1.16
N GLN A 63 17.18 -26.51 2.47
CA GLN A 63 17.86 -25.42 3.16
C GLN A 63 19.28 -25.20 2.62
N GLY A 64 19.71 -23.94 2.63
CA GLY A 64 21.01 -23.54 2.10
C GLY A 64 20.93 -22.28 1.25
N THR A 65 22.09 -21.81 0.82
CA THR A 65 22.22 -20.62 -0.03
C THR A 65 22.53 -21.03 -1.46
N TYR A 66 21.70 -20.56 -2.39
CA TYR A 66 21.83 -20.82 -3.82
C TYR A 66 22.12 -19.49 -4.53
N LEU A 67 23.12 -19.51 -5.40
CA LEU A 67 23.56 -18.37 -6.20
C LEU A 67 23.14 -18.55 -7.66
N PRO A 68 22.74 -17.48 -8.39
CA PRO A 68 22.44 -17.56 -9.81
C PRO A 68 23.62 -18.08 -10.65
N THR A 69 24.85 -17.80 -10.21
CA THR A 69 26.07 -18.21 -10.89
C THR A 69 27.24 -18.30 -9.91
N ASN A 70 28.26 -19.09 -10.28
CA ASN A 70 29.55 -19.14 -9.59
C ASN A 70 30.60 -18.22 -10.24
N THR A 71 30.19 -17.41 -11.23
CA THR A 71 31.05 -16.42 -11.91
C THR A 71 30.75 -15.01 -11.40
N MET A 72 31.52 -14.01 -11.84
CA MET A 72 31.25 -12.59 -11.56
C MET A 72 30.26 -11.95 -12.55
N ASN A 73 29.52 -12.75 -13.34
CA ASN A 73 28.60 -12.20 -14.33
C ASN A 73 27.28 -11.79 -13.66
N ARG A 74 27.16 -10.49 -13.38
CA ARG A 74 25.98 -9.86 -12.76
C ARG A 74 24.69 -9.97 -13.54
N GLU A 75 24.75 -10.29 -14.83
CA GLU A 75 23.56 -10.43 -15.69
C GLU A 75 22.84 -11.77 -15.49
N ILE A 76 23.47 -12.73 -14.81
CA ILE A 76 22.86 -14.06 -14.58
C ILE A 76 21.93 -13.99 -13.37
N SER A 77 20.70 -14.46 -13.58
CA SER A 77 19.61 -14.55 -12.60
C SER A 77 19.04 -15.98 -12.57
N PHE A 78 18.29 -16.32 -11.51
CA PHE A 78 17.42 -17.49 -11.57
C PHE A 78 16.24 -17.20 -12.51
N GLU A 79 16.12 -17.96 -13.58
CA GLU A 79 15.04 -17.84 -14.57
C GLU A 79 14.00 -18.93 -14.36
N ILE A 80 12.82 -18.55 -13.85
CA ILE A 80 11.73 -19.48 -13.55
C ILE A 80 10.80 -19.55 -14.76
N LYS A 81 10.57 -20.76 -15.27
CA LYS A 81 9.71 -20.99 -16.44
C LYS A 81 8.24 -20.88 -16.08
N ASP A 82 7.42 -20.50 -17.07
CA ASP A 82 5.96 -20.43 -16.93
C ASP A 82 5.39 -21.79 -16.45
N GLY A 83 4.50 -21.73 -15.48
CA GLY A 83 3.83 -22.89 -14.87
C GLY A 83 4.66 -23.65 -13.84
N VAL A 84 5.88 -23.23 -13.49
CA VAL A 84 6.73 -23.90 -12.51
C VAL A 84 6.51 -23.34 -11.10
N SER A 85 6.48 -24.22 -10.10
CA SER A 85 6.39 -23.85 -8.69
C SER A 85 7.67 -24.20 -7.93
N LEU A 86 8.24 -23.25 -7.20
CA LEU A 86 9.38 -23.49 -6.31
C LEU A 86 8.90 -23.46 -4.85
N TYR A 87 9.40 -24.41 -4.06
CA TYR A 87 9.17 -24.51 -2.62
C TYR A 87 10.51 -24.64 -1.89
N GLY A 88 10.84 -23.68 -1.02
CA GLY A 88 12.00 -23.71 -0.13
C GLY A 88 11.58 -24.04 1.30
N GLY A 89 12.47 -24.55 2.14
CA GLY A 89 12.09 -24.92 3.52
C GLY A 89 12.23 -26.39 3.88
N PHE A 90 12.96 -27.17 3.09
CA PHE A 90 13.12 -28.61 3.29
C PHE A 90 14.45 -28.93 4.00
N SER A 91 14.46 -29.92 4.88
CA SER A 91 15.68 -30.51 5.44
C SER A 91 16.38 -31.43 4.44
N GLY A 92 15.64 -32.01 3.48
CA GLY A 92 16.14 -32.95 2.47
C GLY A 92 15.76 -34.42 2.73
N GLY A 93 14.65 -34.67 3.41
CA GLY A 93 14.14 -36.02 3.72
C GLY A 93 12.62 -36.16 3.62
N GLU A 94 11.93 -35.09 3.25
CA GLU A 94 10.48 -35.01 3.21
C GLU A 94 9.90 -35.79 2.02
N ILE A 95 8.77 -36.45 2.26
CA ILE A 95 8.00 -37.19 1.26
C ILE A 95 6.69 -36.49 0.88
N ALA A 96 6.37 -35.38 1.54
CA ALA A 96 5.16 -34.60 1.30
C ALA A 96 5.43 -33.10 1.55
N LEU A 97 4.80 -32.22 0.75
CA LEU A 97 4.96 -30.76 0.86
C LEU A 97 4.60 -30.23 2.26
N SER A 98 3.64 -30.86 2.94
CA SER A 98 3.19 -30.48 4.28
C SER A 98 4.21 -30.76 5.39
N GLN A 99 5.28 -31.52 5.12
CA GLN A 99 6.37 -31.78 6.08
C GLN A 99 7.40 -30.64 6.12
N ARG A 100 7.33 -29.70 5.17
CA ARG A 100 8.24 -28.56 5.05
C ARG A 100 8.10 -27.61 6.25
N GLU A 101 9.23 -27.25 6.86
CA GLU A 101 9.29 -26.28 7.96
C GLU A 101 10.13 -25.07 7.52
N TRP A 102 9.56 -24.21 6.68
CA TRP A 102 10.28 -23.11 6.01
C TRP A 102 10.83 -22.02 6.94
N LEU A 103 10.35 -21.94 8.17
CA LEU A 103 10.94 -21.07 9.20
C LEU A 103 12.19 -21.68 9.84
N LEU A 104 12.31 -23.01 9.89
CA LEU A 104 13.43 -23.73 10.49
C LEU A 104 14.53 -24.06 9.47
N HIS A 105 14.12 -24.41 8.24
CA HIS A 105 14.99 -24.87 7.17
C HIS A 105 15.17 -23.80 6.09
N GLU A 106 15.73 -22.64 6.45
CA GLU A 106 15.80 -21.48 5.55
C GLU A 106 16.48 -21.81 4.21
N THR A 107 15.78 -21.52 3.11
CA THR A 107 16.31 -21.60 1.74
C THR A 107 16.51 -20.18 1.20
N ILE A 108 17.76 -19.85 0.87
CA ILE A 108 18.18 -18.49 0.50
C ILE A 108 18.54 -18.46 -0.99
N LEU A 109 17.91 -17.57 -1.75
CA LEU A 109 18.32 -17.18 -3.09
C LEU A 109 19.06 -15.85 -2.97
N SER A 110 20.37 -15.87 -3.22
CA SER A 110 21.25 -14.73 -2.95
C SER A 110 21.93 -14.21 -4.21
N GLY A 111 21.94 -12.89 -4.39
CA GLY A 111 22.69 -12.22 -5.45
C GLY A 111 24.20 -12.09 -5.18
N ASP A 112 24.69 -12.53 -4.02
CA ASP A 112 26.08 -12.43 -3.54
C ASP A 112 27.05 -13.34 -4.32
N ILE A 113 27.29 -13.00 -5.59
CA ILE A 113 28.21 -13.72 -6.47
C ILE A 113 29.61 -13.10 -6.40
N GLY A 114 30.64 -13.86 -6.72
CA GLY A 114 32.02 -13.35 -6.71
C GLY A 114 32.64 -13.34 -5.31
N GLU A 115 33.06 -12.16 -4.84
CA GLU A 115 33.65 -11.98 -3.51
C GLU A 115 32.55 -11.90 -2.44
N SER A 116 32.65 -12.75 -1.41
CA SER A 116 31.65 -12.78 -0.32
C SER A 116 31.44 -11.40 0.29
N ASP A 117 30.18 -10.99 0.41
CA ASP A 117 29.74 -9.71 0.98
C ASP A 117 30.29 -8.47 0.27
N PHE A 118 30.82 -8.61 -0.95
CA PHE A 118 31.19 -7.48 -1.78
C PHE A 118 29.98 -7.03 -2.60
N TYR A 119 29.43 -5.84 -2.33
CA TYR A 119 28.16 -5.49 -2.94
C TYR A 119 28.24 -5.19 -4.46
N ASP A 120 29.41 -4.86 -5.01
CA ASP A 120 29.51 -4.34 -6.39
C ASP A 120 29.55 -5.44 -7.47
N ASP A 121 29.83 -6.69 -7.10
CA ASP A 121 29.75 -7.85 -7.99
C ASP A 121 28.43 -8.63 -7.85
N ASN A 122 27.54 -8.27 -6.91
CA ASN A 122 26.24 -8.90 -6.79
C ASN A 122 25.42 -8.90 -8.08
N SER A 123 24.69 -9.99 -8.36
CA SER A 123 23.73 -10.07 -9.47
C SER A 123 22.80 -8.86 -9.50
N PHE A 124 22.51 -8.35 -10.71
CA PHE A 124 21.56 -7.25 -10.87
C PHE A 124 20.18 -7.64 -10.35
N ASN A 125 19.72 -8.83 -10.75
CA ASN A 125 18.47 -9.43 -10.31
C ASN A 125 18.76 -10.79 -9.71
N VAL A 126 18.17 -11.14 -8.57
CA VAL A 126 18.26 -12.52 -8.05
C VAL A 126 17.38 -13.44 -8.90
N ILE A 127 16.17 -12.97 -9.23
CA ILE A 127 15.19 -13.68 -10.05
C ILE A 127 14.74 -12.79 -11.20
N PHE A 128 14.70 -13.36 -12.41
CA PHE A 128 14.15 -12.70 -13.59
C PHE A 128 13.14 -13.62 -14.27
N ALA A 129 11.97 -13.11 -14.63
CA ALA A 129 11.04 -13.84 -15.48
C ALA A 129 10.23 -12.88 -16.37
N GLN A 130 9.94 -13.32 -17.59
CA GLN A 130 9.23 -12.52 -18.58
C GLN A 130 8.17 -13.35 -19.31
N ASN A 131 7.01 -12.74 -19.55
CA ASN A 131 5.89 -13.26 -20.33
C ASN A 131 5.44 -14.65 -19.84
N PHE A 132 5.01 -14.72 -18.59
CA PHE A 132 4.54 -15.94 -17.92
C PHE A 132 3.14 -15.76 -17.35
N ASN A 133 2.33 -16.82 -17.44
CA ASN A 133 0.98 -16.84 -16.89
C ASN A 133 0.97 -17.08 -15.40
N PHE A 134 1.91 -17.88 -14.89
CA PHE A 134 2.00 -18.22 -13.48
C PHE A 134 3.40 -18.70 -13.12
N ILE A 135 3.93 -18.22 -12.00
CA ILE A 135 5.03 -18.87 -11.27
C ILE A 135 4.70 -18.83 -9.78
N ARG A 136 5.15 -19.84 -9.03
CA ARG A 136 5.05 -19.83 -7.57
C ARG A 136 6.43 -19.78 -6.93
N LEU A 137 6.57 -18.90 -5.93
CA LEU A 137 7.67 -18.93 -4.97
C LEU A 137 7.08 -19.08 -3.57
N ASP A 138 7.51 -20.11 -2.84
CA ASP A 138 7.02 -20.37 -1.50
C ASP A 138 8.14 -20.70 -0.51
N GLY A 139 8.33 -19.86 0.51
CA GLY A 139 9.26 -20.12 1.62
C GLY A 139 10.74 -19.83 1.31
N PHE A 140 11.01 -18.81 0.50
CA PHE A 140 12.37 -18.38 0.17
C PHE A 140 12.74 -17.07 0.86
N THR A 141 14.01 -16.94 1.22
CA THR A 141 14.64 -15.64 1.45
C THR A 141 15.34 -15.19 0.17
N ILE A 142 14.93 -14.06 -0.41
CA ILE A 142 15.52 -13.43 -1.60
C ILE A 142 16.31 -12.21 -1.14
N THR A 143 17.62 -12.20 -1.38
CA THR A 143 18.51 -11.19 -0.81
C THR A 143 19.69 -10.81 -1.68
N LYS A 144 20.30 -9.66 -1.36
CA LYS A 144 21.56 -9.19 -1.94
C LYS A 144 21.53 -8.97 -3.45
N GLY A 145 20.35 -8.80 -4.05
CA GLY A 145 20.26 -8.27 -5.41
C GLY A 145 20.69 -6.81 -5.47
N LYS A 146 21.45 -6.43 -6.51
CA LYS A 146 21.89 -5.04 -6.73
C LYS A 146 21.74 -4.60 -8.18
N ALA A 147 20.56 -4.11 -8.53
CA ALA A 147 20.28 -3.55 -9.85
C ALA A 147 20.82 -2.11 -9.96
N PHE A 148 22.14 -1.96 -9.98
CA PHE A 148 22.81 -0.67 -10.14
C PHE A 148 23.94 -0.74 -11.17
N PHE A 149 23.67 -0.17 -12.34
CA PHE A 149 24.64 -0.01 -13.42
C PHE A 149 24.91 1.48 -13.69
N GLN A 150 26.16 1.89 -13.55
CA GLN A 150 26.60 3.29 -13.59
C GLN A 150 26.58 3.93 -15.00
N ASN A 151 26.05 3.25 -16.01
CA ASN A 151 25.95 3.81 -17.35
C ASN A 151 24.71 4.71 -17.49
N VAL A 152 24.95 5.99 -17.77
CA VAL A 152 23.90 6.99 -18.00
C VAL A 152 23.03 6.70 -19.22
N PHE A 153 23.53 5.93 -20.20
CA PHE A 153 22.79 5.54 -21.40
C PHE A 153 21.97 4.26 -21.24
N GLU A 154 22.13 3.54 -20.12
CA GLU A 154 21.35 2.34 -19.87
C GLU A 154 19.87 2.71 -19.71
N PRO A 155 18.94 2.09 -20.47
CA PRO A 155 17.52 2.42 -20.43
C PRO A 155 16.92 2.34 -19.03
N ALA A 156 15.94 3.20 -18.75
CA ALA A 156 15.28 3.26 -17.45
C ALA A 156 14.54 1.96 -17.08
N ASN A 157 14.11 1.16 -18.07
CA ASN A 157 13.43 -0.13 -17.88
C ASN A 157 14.38 -1.35 -17.91
N SER A 158 15.70 -1.12 -17.89
CA SER A 158 16.68 -2.21 -17.91
C SER A 158 16.66 -3.06 -16.64
N PRO A 159 16.85 -4.39 -16.73
CA PRO A 159 17.04 -5.25 -15.56
C PRO A 159 18.23 -4.81 -14.69
N LYS A 160 19.22 -4.15 -15.30
CA LYS A 160 20.42 -3.65 -14.61
C LYS A 160 20.15 -2.47 -13.66
N LYS A 161 18.92 -1.93 -13.66
CA LYS A 161 18.52 -0.75 -12.88
C LYS A 161 17.27 -0.97 -12.02
N ASN A 162 16.56 -2.09 -12.20
CA ASN A 162 15.26 -2.31 -11.57
C ASN A 162 15.11 -3.74 -11.03
N GLY A 163 14.27 -3.91 -10.00
CA GLY A 163 13.81 -5.21 -9.52
C GLY A 163 14.93 -6.09 -8.97
N ALA A 164 15.71 -5.57 -8.02
CA ALA A 164 16.97 -6.22 -7.67
C ALA A 164 16.80 -7.60 -7.02
N GLY A 165 15.78 -7.79 -6.19
CA GLY A 165 15.37 -9.14 -5.77
C GLY A 165 14.69 -9.89 -6.91
N CYS A 166 13.62 -9.34 -7.46
CA CYS A 166 12.88 -9.91 -8.59
C CYS A 166 12.49 -8.87 -9.61
N TYR A 167 12.64 -9.21 -10.89
CA TYR A 167 12.08 -8.44 -11.98
C TYR A 167 11.18 -9.31 -12.86
N PHE A 168 9.89 -8.94 -12.90
CA PHE A 168 8.85 -9.63 -13.66
C PHE A 168 8.27 -8.73 -14.74
N ILE A 169 8.23 -9.22 -15.98
CA ILE A 169 7.79 -8.43 -17.14
C ILE A 169 6.66 -9.14 -17.89
N GLY A 170 5.53 -8.48 -18.08
CA GLY A 170 4.47 -8.87 -19.01
C GLY A 170 4.36 -7.84 -20.13
N SER A 171 4.86 -8.13 -21.32
CA SER A 171 4.93 -7.15 -22.42
C SER A 171 4.24 -7.64 -23.68
N GLY A 172 3.25 -6.89 -24.16
CA GLY A 172 2.48 -7.22 -25.36
C GLY A 172 1.13 -7.88 -25.06
N ASN A 173 0.19 -7.75 -26.00
CA ASN A 173 -1.15 -8.32 -25.90
C ASN A 173 -1.10 -9.84 -25.66
N GLY A 174 -1.76 -10.29 -24.60
CA GLY A 174 -1.83 -11.71 -24.22
C GLY A 174 -0.65 -12.22 -23.41
N ASN A 175 0.37 -11.39 -23.18
CA ASN A 175 1.48 -11.72 -22.30
C ASN A 175 1.22 -11.21 -20.88
N ASN A 176 1.50 -12.08 -19.91
CA ASN A 176 1.24 -11.82 -18.50
C ASN A 176 2.54 -11.81 -17.69
N ALA A 177 2.45 -11.34 -16.45
CA ALA A 177 3.43 -11.57 -15.40
C ALA A 177 2.69 -11.71 -14.07
N ASN A 178 2.18 -12.90 -13.76
CA ASN A 178 1.40 -13.14 -12.54
C ASN A 178 2.20 -13.97 -11.53
N PRO A 179 3.14 -13.37 -10.78
CA PRO A 179 3.86 -14.08 -9.74
C PRO A 179 2.95 -14.33 -8.54
N ALA A 180 3.07 -15.52 -7.95
CA ALA A 180 2.39 -15.88 -6.72
C ALA A 180 3.45 -16.17 -5.63
N LEU A 181 3.61 -15.22 -4.71
CA LEU A 181 4.67 -15.21 -3.71
C LEU A 181 4.07 -15.48 -2.32
N TYR A 182 4.52 -16.57 -1.70
CA TYR A 182 4.01 -17.04 -0.41
C TYR A 182 5.14 -17.23 0.58
N ASN A 183 4.97 -16.75 1.81
CA ASN A 183 5.93 -17.03 2.89
C ASN A 183 7.38 -16.61 2.55
N CYS A 184 7.55 -15.62 1.66
CA CYS A 184 8.85 -15.18 1.18
C CYS A 184 9.37 -13.99 1.98
N LYS A 185 10.69 -13.91 2.13
CA LYS A 185 11.39 -12.77 2.73
C LYS A 185 12.23 -12.07 1.68
N PHE A 186 12.02 -10.78 1.46
CA PHE A 186 12.85 -9.95 0.59
C PHE A 186 13.66 -9.00 1.45
N LYS A 187 14.98 -9.18 1.50
CA LYS A 187 15.83 -8.34 2.36
C LYS A 187 17.09 -7.85 1.69
N LEU A 188 17.51 -6.63 2.02
CA LEU A 188 18.78 -6.05 1.58
C LEU A 188 18.96 -6.07 0.05
N ASN A 189 17.89 -5.78 -0.69
CA ASN A 189 17.95 -5.63 -2.13
C ASN A 189 17.92 -4.14 -2.51
N PHE A 190 18.74 -3.78 -3.49
CA PHE A 190 18.93 -2.39 -3.90
C PHE A 190 18.81 -2.21 -5.40
N ALA A 191 17.91 -1.34 -5.85
CA ALA A 191 17.77 -0.97 -7.26
C ALA A 191 18.03 0.53 -7.46
N ALA A 192 18.72 0.89 -8.55
CA ALA A 192 19.01 2.27 -8.90
C ALA A 192 17.76 3.07 -9.27
N PHE A 193 16.74 2.40 -9.83
CA PHE A 193 15.50 3.01 -10.30
C PHE A 193 14.32 2.42 -9.54
N ASN A 194 13.73 1.33 -10.01
CA ASN A 194 12.43 0.88 -9.51
C ASN A 194 12.52 -0.45 -8.77
N GLY A 195 11.82 -0.56 -7.63
CA GLY A 195 11.62 -1.80 -6.90
C GLY A 195 12.90 -2.39 -6.35
N GLY A 196 13.28 -1.99 -5.13
CA GLY A 196 14.49 -2.53 -4.48
C GLY A 196 14.38 -4.04 -4.32
N ALA A 197 13.26 -4.52 -3.78
CA ALA A 197 12.93 -5.93 -3.74
C ALA A 197 12.37 -6.43 -5.06
N ILE A 198 11.28 -5.82 -5.55
CA ILE A 198 10.50 -6.35 -6.66
C ILE A 198 10.09 -5.23 -7.59
N PHE A 199 10.35 -5.41 -8.88
CA PHE A 199 9.73 -4.62 -9.94
C PHE A 199 8.85 -5.52 -10.80
N ILE A 200 7.60 -5.09 -10.99
CA ILE A 200 6.64 -5.73 -11.89
C ILE A 200 6.26 -4.71 -12.96
N GLU A 201 6.49 -5.07 -14.21
CA GLU A 201 6.21 -4.22 -15.37
C GLU A 201 5.24 -4.92 -16.33
N ALA A 202 4.01 -4.40 -16.44
CA ALA A 202 3.02 -4.80 -17.42
C ALA A 202 2.77 -3.67 -18.43
N ILE A 203 3.29 -3.84 -19.65
CA ILE A 203 3.40 -2.78 -20.67
C ILE A 203 2.91 -3.26 -22.05
N ASN A 204 2.63 -2.31 -22.95
CA ASN A 204 2.23 -2.59 -24.34
C ASN A 204 1.02 -3.55 -24.47
N GLY A 205 0.05 -3.44 -23.56
CA GLY A 205 -1.11 -4.33 -23.49
C GLY A 205 -0.88 -5.66 -22.76
N GLY A 206 0.29 -5.83 -22.13
CA GLY A 206 0.52 -6.91 -21.17
C GLY A 206 -0.24 -6.70 -19.86
N SER A 207 -0.35 -7.76 -19.06
CA SER A 207 -1.12 -7.73 -17.81
C SER A 207 -0.37 -8.35 -16.64
N SER A 208 -0.69 -7.90 -15.42
CA SER A 208 -0.15 -8.49 -14.20
C SER A 208 -1.15 -8.43 -13.05
N ILE A 209 -1.31 -9.57 -12.37
CA ILE A 209 -2.16 -9.75 -11.19
C ILE A 209 -1.32 -10.47 -10.12
N PRO A 210 -0.36 -9.79 -9.50
CA PRO A 210 0.52 -10.43 -8.55
C PRO A 210 -0.19 -10.71 -7.22
N ILE A 211 0.21 -11.80 -6.57
CA ILE A 211 -0.29 -12.21 -5.26
C ILE A 211 0.89 -12.27 -4.30
N PHE A 212 0.77 -11.58 -3.18
CA PHE A 212 1.72 -11.65 -2.07
C PHE A 212 0.97 -12.06 -0.81
N SER A 213 1.40 -13.15 -0.19
CA SER A 213 0.78 -13.66 1.03
C SER A 213 1.82 -14.09 2.04
N ASN A 214 1.70 -13.59 3.28
CA ASN A 214 2.63 -13.88 4.37
C ASN A 214 4.09 -13.55 4.02
N CYS A 215 4.30 -12.47 3.27
CA CYS A 215 5.64 -12.05 2.83
C CYS A 215 6.18 -10.93 3.72
N SER A 216 7.50 -10.90 3.92
CA SER A 216 8.18 -9.78 4.61
C SER A 216 9.16 -9.07 3.69
N PHE A 217 9.15 -7.75 3.71
CA PHE A 217 10.04 -6.87 2.96
C PHE A 217 10.84 -6.01 3.93
N GLU A 218 12.14 -6.24 4.01
CA GLU A 218 13.00 -5.63 5.02
C GLU A 218 14.21 -4.94 4.41
N ASN A 219 14.45 -3.67 4.76
CA ASN A 219 15.68 -2.96 4.36
C ASN A 219 15.95 -3.02 2.85
N ASN A 220 14.91 -2.90 2.03
CA ASN A 220 15.05 -2.76 0.58
C ASN A 220 14.99 -1.29 0.20
N ALA A 221 15.76 -0.91 -0.83
CA ALA A 221 15.82 0.49 -1.25
C ALA A 221 15.83 0.65 -2.77
N SER A 222 15.18 1.70 -3.24
CA SER A 222 15.31 2.17 -4.62
C SER A 222 15.02 3.67 -4.76
N ASN A 223 14.92 4.17 -5.99
CA ASN A 223 14.49 5.52 -6.27
C ASN A 223 12.96 5.61 -6.46
N GLY A 224 12.34 4.58 -7.05
CA GLY A 224 10.95 4.57 -7.48
C GLY A 224 9.97 3.98 -6.45
N GLY A 225 10.37 2.94 -5.72
CA GLY A 225 9.53 2.25 -4.74
C GLY A 225 10.39 1.32 -3.91
N GLY A 226 10.51 1.55 -2.60
CA GLY A 226 11.65 1.03 -1.85
C GLY A 226 11.72 -0.49 -1.83
N ALA A 227 10.60 -1.16 -1.59
CA ALA A 227 10.47 -2.59 -1.75
C ALA A 227 9.83 -2.95 -3.09
N ILE A 228 8.57 -2.62 -3.29
CA ILE A 228 7.80 -3.03 -4.47
C ILE A 228 7.55 -1.81 -5.36
N TYR A 229 7.82 -1.96 -6.65
CA TYR A 229 7.28 -1.09 -7.67
C TYR A 229 6.40 -1.90 -8.60
N PHE A 230 5.16 -1.48 -8.79
CA PHE A 230 4.25 -2.03 -9.77
C PHE A 230 3.92 -0.98 -10.82
N ASN A 231 4.27 -1.27 -12.07
CA ASN A 231 3.92 -0.47 -13.23
C ASN A 231 3.04 -1.29 -14.17
N GLY A 232 1.72 -1.07 -14.17
CA GLY A 232 0.83 -1.73 -15.12
C GLY A 232 -0.55 -2.02 -14.56
N GLY A 233 -1.23 -3.05 -15.04
CA GLY A 233 -2.53 -3.43 -14.49
C GLY A 233 -3.08 -4.76 -15.02
N GLY A 234 -4.21 -5.14 -14.45
CA GLY A 234 -4.95 -6.37 -14.74
C GLY A 234 -5.97 -6.20 -15.88
N GLN A 235 -6.63 -7.30 -16.23
CA GLN A 235 -7.87 -7.27 -17.01
C GLN A 235 -9.05 -6.83 -16.14
N SER A 236 -10.12 -6.29 -16.72
CA SER A 236 -11.24 -5.73 -15.94
C SER A 236 -11.79 -6.73 -14.93
N GLY A 237 -11.93 -6.28 -13.67
CA GLY A 237 -12.34 -7.12 -12.54
C GLY A 237 -11.22 -7.90 -11.85
N SER A 238 -9.96 -7.73 -12.27
CA SER A 238 -8.79 -8.32 -11.60
C SER A 238 -8.51 -7.68 -10.24
N LYS A 239 -7.84 -8.43 -9.36
CA LYS A 239 -7.49 -7.96 -8.01
C LYS A 239 -6.05 -8.32 -7.67
N THR A 240 -5.20 -7.31 -7.59
CA THR A 240 -3.85 -7.42 -7.05
C THR A 240 -3.91 -7.44 -5.52
N GLN A 241 -3.18 -8.36 -4.88
CA GLN A 241 -3.35 -8.64 -3.45
C GLN A 241 -2.04 -8.59 -2.68
N LEU A 242 -2.02 -7.78 -1.61
CA LEU A 242 -1.06 -7.83 -0.52
C LEU A 242 -1.81 -8.31 0.73
N THR A 243 -1.52 -9.51 1.23
CA THR A 243 -2.22 -10.08 2.39
C THR A 243 -1.25 -10.60 3.44
N ASN A 244 -1.43 -10.19 4.70
CA ASN A 244 -0.57 -10.59 5.82
C ASN A 244 0.91 -10.27 5.55
N CYS A 245 1.20 -9.14 4.91
CA CYS A 245 2.56 -8.75 4.56
C CYS A 245 3.11 -7.71 5.54
N THR A 246 4.42 -7.77 5.80
CA THR A 246 5.12 -6.78 6.62
C THR A 246 6.15 -6.05 5.78
N PHE A 247 6.17 -4.72 5.85
CA PHE A 247 7.15 -3.85 5.23
C PHE A 247 7.88 -3.09 6.34
N PHE A 248 9.17 -3.37 6.51
CA PHE A 248 9.97 -2.80 7.58
C PHE A 248 11.22 -2.11 7.02
N MET A 249 11.39 -0.82 7.34
CA MET A 249 12.57 -0.04 6.97
C MET A 249 12.90 -0.07 5.47
N ASN A 250 11.88 -0.03 4.61
CA ASN A 250 12.08 0.13 3.16
C ASN A 250 12.17 1.62 2.79
N GLY A 251 13.05 1.97 1.86
CA GLY A 251 13.38 3.36 1.52
C GLY A 251 13.29 3.69 0.03
N SER A 252 12.72 4.85 -0.29
CA SER A 252 12.59 5.37 -1.66
C SER A 252 12.96 6.85 -1.75
N ASN A 253 13.74 7.21 -2.77
CA ASN A 253 14.14 8.61 -2.98
C ASN A 253 13.13 9.46 -3.76
N PHE A 254 12.04 8.90 -4.32
CA PHE A 254 11.08 9.71 -5.08
C PHE A 254 9.62 9.34 -4.88
N TYR A 255 9.27 8.11 -4.51
CA TYR A 255 7.87 7.77 -4.25
C TYR A 255 7.72 6.88 -3.01
N GLY A 256 6.72 5.99 -2.99
CA GLY A 256 6.37 5.07 -1.92
C GLY A 256 7.58 4.43 -1.24
N GLY A 257 7.77 4.71 0.05
CA GLY A 257 8.92 4.16 0.80
C GLY A 257 8.92 2.64 0.83
N ALA A 258 7.76 2.00 0.93
CA ALA A 258 7.62 0.56 0.77
C ALA A 258 7.13 0.19 -0.64
N VAL A 259 6.01 0.76 -1.06
CA VAL A 259 5.27 0.30 -2.24
C VAL A 259 4.89 1.47 -3.13
N ASN A 260 5.26 1.39 -4.40
CA ASN A 260 4.77 2.27 -5.45
C ASN A 260 3.84 1.50 -6.39
N ILE A 261 2.62 1.99 -6.55
CA ILE A 261 1.60 1.44 -7.43
C ILE A 261 1.28 2.47 -8.51
N GLN A 262 1.54 2.12 -9.76
CA GLN A 262 1.16 2.91 -10.94
C GLN A 262 0.24 2.09 -11.85
N ASN A 263 -1.06 2.39 -11.77
CA ASN A 263 -2.09 1.74 -12.59
C ASN A 263 -2.34 2.49 -13.91
N ILE A 264 -1.27 2.86 -14.63
CA ILE A 264 -1.37 3.71 -15.82
C ILE A 264 -1.85 2.98 -17.10
N HIS A 265 -1.88 1.64 -17.09
CA HIS A 265 -2.11 0.83 -18.29
C HIS A 265 -3.11 -0.31 -18.11
N GLY A 266 -3.83 -0.41 -16.99
CA GLY A 266 -4.77 -1.52 -16.81
C GLY A 266 -5.88 -1.26 -15.81
N THR A 267 -6.68 -2.31 -15.63
CA THR A 267 -7.89 -2.35 -14.80
C THR A 267 -7.70 -3.40 -13.72
N SER A 268 -7.18 -3.04 -12.56
CA SER A 268 -7.04 -3.97 -11.43
C SER A 268 -7.30 -3.23 -10.13
N ASP A 269 -8.17 -3.78 -9.30
CA ASP A 269 -8.31 -3.34 -7.93
C ASP A 269 -7.03 -3.68 -7.16
N TRP A 270 -6.70 -2.83 -6.19
CA TRP A 270 -5.68 -3.11 -5.19
C TRP A 270 -6.31 -3.43 -3.86
N VAL A 271 -6.00 -4.63 -3.36
CA VAL A 271 -6.51 -5.14 -2.08
C VAL A 271 -5.33 -5.35 -1.14
N ILE A 272 -5.24 -4.51 -0.11
CA ILE A 272 -4.17 -4.52 0.90
C ILE A 272 -4.82 -4.88 2.23
N LYS A 273 -4.50 -6.06 2.76
CA LYS A 273 -5.19 -6.64 3.91
C LYS A 273 -4.24 -7.19 4.95
N ASN A 274 -4.50 -6.88 6.22
CA ASN A 274 -3.71 -7.38 7.34
C ASN A 274 -2.21 -7.08 7.18
N CYS A 275 -1.89 -5.93 6.58
CA CYS A 275 -0.52 -5.55 6.30
C CYS A 275 0.00 -4.55 7.32
N GLU A 276 1.30 -4.62 7.59
CA GLU A 276 2.00 -3.65 8.42
C GLU A 276 3.05 -2.91 7.58
N PHE A 277 2.99 -1.58 7.58
CA PHE A 277 3.98 -0.67 7.02
C PHE A 277 4.64 0.08 8.16
N ASN A 278 5.90 -0.23 8.43
CA ASN A 278 6.60 0.19 9.62
C ASN A 278 7.95 0.83 9.26
N ARG A 279 8.11 2.11 9.61
CA ARG A 279 9.35 2.87 9.40
C ARG A 279 9.80 2.89 7.94
N SER A 280 8.87 2.90 6.99
CA SER A 280 9.22 3.16 5.60
C SER A 280 9.41 4.66 5.35
N ASP A 281 10.37 4.99 4.49
CA ASP A 281 10.78 6.36 4.19
C ASP A 281 10.69 6.59 2.69
N GLY A 282 9.84 7.52 2.26
CA GLY A 282 9.60 7.86 0.86
C GLY A 282 9.43 9.36 0.72
N ILE A 283 9.73 9.94 -0.43
CA ILE A 283 9.42 11.38 -0.64
C ILE A 283 7.91 11.59 -0.73
N LEU A 284 7.26 10.80 -1.59
CA LEU A 284 5.82 10.86 -1.87
C LEU A 284 5.19 9.58 -1.30
N GLY A 285 4.46 9.66 -0.18
CA GLY A 285 3.88 8.48 0.47
C GLY A 285 4.91 7.66 1.24
N GLY A 286 5.10 7.89 2.54
CA GLY A 286 6.17 7.22 3.29
C GLY A 286 6.05 5.70 3.33
N GLY A 287 4.83 5.16 3.36
CA GLY A 287 4.58 3.73 3.15
C GLY A 287 4.24 3.43 1.69
N ILE A 288 3.13 3.97 1.21
CA ILE A 288 2.57 3.67 -0.11
C ILE A 288 2.37 4.94 -0.92
N TYR A 289 2.81 4.90 -2.18
CA TYR A 289 2.35 5.81 -3.21
C TYR A 289 1.43 5.07 -4.18
N TYR A 290 0.20 5.56 -4.32
CA TYR A 290 -0.82 5.00 -5.19
C TYR A 290 -1.20 6.03 -6.25
N ASN A 291 -0.89 5.74 -7.51
CA ASN A 291 -1.25 6.57 -8.65
C ASN A 291 -2.12 5.78 -9.63
N ASP A 292 -3.32 6.27 -9.88
CA ASP A 292 -4.28 5.61 -10.74
C ASP A 292 -4.96 6.58 -11.71
N SER A 293 -4.86 6.26 -12.99
CA SER A 293 -5.51 7.01 -14.07
C SER A 293 -6.79 6.34 -14.57
N ASN A 294 -7.22 5.23 -13.98
CA ASN A 294 -8.38 4.48 -14.42
C ASN A 294 -9.65 4.84 -13.61
N PRO A 295 -10.78 5.12 -14.29
CA PRO A 295 -12.06 5.42 -13.63
C PRO A 295 -12.63 4.29 -12.79
N ASP A 296 -12.32 3.04 -13.13
CA ASP A 296 -13.04 1.85 -12.68
C ASP A 296 -12.26 0.97 -11.69
N ASN A 297 -11.12 1.45 -11.20
CA ASN A 297 -10.30 0.72 -10.21
C ASN A 297 -10.67 1.12 -8.78
N LYS A 298 -10.60 0.15 -7.87
CA LYS A 298 -10.73 0.38 -6.42
C LYS A 298 -9.44 0.09 -5.67
N LEU A 299 -9.09 0.99 -4.76
CA LEU A 299 -8.19 0.74 -3.65
C LEU A 299 -9.00 0.32 -2.42
N ILE A 300 -8.65 -0.84 -1.88
CA ILE A 300 -9.23 -1.41 -0.66
C ILE A 300 -8.08 -1.66 0.32
N ILE A 301 -8.04 -0.91 1.41
CA ILE A 301 -7.11 -1.12 2.53
C ILE A 301 -7.94 -1.56 3.73
N ASP A 302 -7.62 -2.71 4.31
CA ASP A 302 -8.40 -3.26 5.42
C ASP A 302 -7.50 -3.90 6.47
N SER A 303 -7.79 -3.62 7.75
CA SER A 303 -7.11 -4.26 8.88
C SER A 303 -5.59 -4.04 8.85
N CYS A 304 -5.14 -2.85 8.43
CA CYS A 304 -3.72 -2.54 8.26
C CYS A 304 -3.17 -1.65 9.38
N LEU A 305 -1.85 -1.67 9.56
CA LEU A 305 -1.13 -0.75 10.43
C LEU A 305 -0.09 0.04 9.62
N PHE A 306 -0.18 1.36 9.68
CA PHE A 306 0.85 2.28 9.19
C PHE A 306 1.48 2.97 10.38
N PHE A 307 2.71 2.58 10.71
CA PHE A 307 3.41 3.03 11.91
C PHE A 307 4.75 3.67 11.58
N LYS A 308 4.97 4.90 12.04
CA LYS A 308 6.27 5.60 11.91
C LYS A 308 6.79 5.73 10.49
N ASN A 309 5.91 5.76 9.51
CA ASN A 309 6.32 6.02 8.14
C ASN A 309 6.60 7.51 7.96
N ARG A 310 7.56 7.82 7.08
CA ARG A 310 7.97 9.19 6.80
C ARG A 310 7.80 9.50 5.31
N GLY A 311 6.97 10.49 5.03
CA GLY A 311 6.84 11.14 3.72
C GLY A 311 7.67 12.41 3.73
N ILE A 312 8.75 12.53 2.97
CA ILE A 312 9.61 13.73 3.05
C ILE A 312 8.82 15.00 2.67
N SER A 313 7.89 14.93 1.72
CA SER A 313 7.07 16.07 1.31
C SER A 313 5.56 15.85 1.42
N GLU A 314 5.06 14.64 1.14
CA GLU A 314 3.61 14.37 1.17
C GLU A 314 3.29 12.98 1.73
N GLY A 315 2.17 12.88 2.46
CA GLY A 315 1.55 11.62 2.88
C GLY A 315 2.49 10.77 3.71
N GLY A 316 2.55 10.97 5.02
CA GLY A 316 3.55 10.25 5.83
C GLY A 316 3.44 8.73 5.78
N ALA A 317 2.23 8.20 5.58
CA ALA A 317 1.96 6.78 5.36
C ALA A 317 1.51 6.47 3.94
N LEU A 318 0.55 7.24 3.41
CA LEU A 318 -0.11 6.96 2.15
C LEU A 318 -0.28 8.26 1.36
N TRP A 319 0.05 8.22 0.08
CA TRP A 319 -0.45 9.21 -0.85
C TRP A 319 -1.19 8.52 -1.99
N CYS A 320 -2.47 8.88 -2.13
CA CYS A 320 -3.29 8.52 -3.27
C CYS A 320 -3.44 9.70 -4.23
N PHE A 321 -3.11 9.46 -5.49
CA PHE A 321 -3.29 10.40 -6.59
C PHE A 321 -4.18 9.76 -7.65
N TRP A 322 -5.29 10.42 -7.96
CA TRP A 322 -6.27 9.95 -8.95
C TRP A 322 -6.50 10.98 -10.04
N PHE A 323 -6.57 10.53 -11.29
CA PHE A 323 -6.95 11.39 -12.42
C PHE A 323 -8.46 11.36 -12.70
N ASP A 324 -9.04 10.22 -13.10
CA ASP A 324 -10.46 10.09 -13.53
C ASP A 324 -11.26 9.09 -12.67
N ASN A 325 -10.79 8.75 -11.47
CA ASN A 325 -11.42 7.71 -10.64
C ASN A 325 -12.86 8.08 -10.22
N LYS A 326 -13.81 7.18 -10.51
CA LYS A 326 -15.25 7.38 -10.24
C LYS A 326 -15.79 6.46 -9.16
N LEU A 327 -14.99 5.51 -8.70
CA LEU A 327 -15.40 4.53 -7.71
C LEU A 327 -14.98 4.97 -6.31
N SER A 328 -15.83 4.68 -5.34
CA SER A 328 -15.46 4.88 -3.95
C SER A 328 -14.27 3.99 -3.57
N GLN A 329 -13.30 4.60 -2.94
CA GLN A 329 -12.11 3.97 -2.38
C GLN A 329 -12.38 3.65 -0.91
N ILE A 330 -11.89 2.52 -0.40
CA ILE A 330 -12.34 2.00 0.90
C ILE A 330 -11.12 1.75 1.80
N ILE A 331 -11.12 2.36 2.98
CA ILE A 331 -10.13 2.15 4.02
C ILE A 331 -10.85 1.76 5.32
N THR A 332 -10.65 0.53 5.79
CA THR A 332 -11.35 0.01 6.97
C THR A 332 -10.43 -0.59 8.01
N ASN A 333 -10.85 -0.55 9.28
CA ASN A 333 -10.15 -1.24 10.38
C ASN A 333 -8.65 -0.90 10.46
N THR A 334 -8.26 0.30 10.01
CA THR A 334 -6.86 0.63 9.74
C THR A 334 -6.36 1.70 10.71
N VAL A 335 -5.15 1.49 11.22
CA VAL A 335 -4.50 2.40 12.16
C VAL A 335 -3.35 3.12 11.47
N PHE A 336 -3.39 4.45 11.53
CA PHE A 336 -2.32 5.35 11.13
C PHE A 336 -1.74 5.99 12.38
N LYS A 337 -0.55 5.55 12.79
CA LYS A 337 0.06 5.96 14.04
C LYS A 337 1.47 6.52 13.87
N GLU A 338 1.72 7.67 14.46
CA GLU A 338 3.06 8.29 14.52
C GLU A 338 3.71 8.47 13.14
N ASN A 339 2.91 8.62 12.08
CA ASN A 339 3.44 8.92 10.74
C ASN A 339 3.75 10.42 10.63
N HIS A 340 4.73 10.74 9.80
CA HIS A 340 5.20 12.11 9.64
C HIS A 340 5.32 12.47 8.16
N SER A 341 4.76 13.61 7.77
CA SER A 341 5.06 14.23 6.48
C SER A 341 5.79 15.55 6.67
N GLY A 342 6.83 15.77 5.87
CA GLY A 342 7.43 17.08 5.73
C GLY A 342 8.82 17.25 6.33
N TYR A 343 9.28 18.49 6.18
CA TYR A 343 10.46 19.05 6.80
C TYR A 343 10.05 20.34 7.51
N TYR A 344 10.48 20.47 8.76
CA TYR A 344 10.26 21.65 9.58
C TYR A 344 11.58 22.38 9.81
N ASP A 345 11.64 23.64 9.37
CA ASP A 345 12.79 24.52 9.63
C ASP A 345 12.47 25.51 10.74
N SER A 346 13.08 25.31 11.91
CA SER A 346 12.88 26.19 13.07
C SER A 346 13.48 27.60 12.90
N VAL A 347 14.37 27.81 11.93
CA VAL A 347 15.03 29.09 11.67
C VAL A 347 14.27 29.85 10.59
N ASN A 348 13.86 29.15 9.53
CA ASN A 348 13.09 29.71 8.41
C ASN A 348 11.75 28.99 8.27
N PRO A 349 10.73 29.29 9.10
CA PRO A 349 9.44 28.60 9.04
C PRO A 349 8.80 28.60 7.64
N GLU A 350 9.01 29.65 6.84
CA GLU A 350 8.53 29.76 5.45
C GLU A 350 9.14 28.72 4.48
N GLU A 351 10.24 28.07 4.85
CA GLU A 351 10.86 26.97 4.08
C GLU A 351 10.34 25.59 4.52
N SER A 352 9.43 25.53 5.49
CA SER A 352 8.79 24.28 5.92
C SER A 352 7.79 23.82 4.87
N PHE A 353 7.76 22.51 4.61
CA PHE A 353 6.81 21.90 3.68
C PHE A 353 6.40 20.54 4.22
N GLY A 354 5.19 20.09 3.89
CA GLY A 354 4.64 18.85 4.42
C GLY A 354 3.13 18.86 4.32
N THR A 355 2.55 17.80 3.77
CA THR A 355 1.10 17.73 3.58
C THR A 355 0.58 16.33 3.91
N GLY A 356 -0.36 16.23 4.85
CA GLY A 356 -1.01 14.98 5.22
C GLY A 356 -0.07 14.06 6.02
N GLY A 357 -0.03 14.25 7.34
CA GLY A 357 0.96 13.58 8.19
C GLY A 357 0.86 12.06 8.18
N ALA A 358 -0.32 11.50 7.97
CA ALA A 358 -0.51 10.11 7.54
C ALA A 358 -0.91 10.01 6.08
N ILE A 359 -1.93 10.76 5.65
CA ILE A 359 -2.53 10.56 4.33
C ILE A 359 -2.59 11.85 3.53
N LEU A 360 -2.17 11.81 2.27
CA LEU A 360 -2.58 12.78 1.26
C LEU A 360 -3.50 12.12 0.23
N LEU A 361 -4.66 12.73 -0.01
CA LEU A 361 -5.58 12.38 -1.08
C LEU A 361 -5.62 13.51 -2.12
N GLN A 362 -5.39 13.20 -3.39
CA GLN A 362 -5.40 14.22 -4.44
C GLN A 362 -6.14 13.72 -5.68
N TYR A 363 -7.05 14.56 -6.17
CA TYR A 363 -7.84 14.32 -7.38
C TYR A 363 -7.77 15.53 -8.32
N PHE A 364 -7.62 15.32 -9.64
CA PHE A 364 -7.28 16.40 -10.57
C PHE A 364 -8.33 16.71 -11.68
N ILE A 365 -9.38 15.91 -11.87
CA ILE A 365 -10.39 16.20 -12.92
C ILE A 365 -11.58 16.99 -12.36
N PHE A 366 -11.87 18.12 -13.00
CA PHE A 366 -12.84 19.13 -12.52
C PHE A 366 -14.30 18.89 -12.93
N ASP A 367 -14.72 17.66 -13.24
CA ASP A 367 -16.12 17.36 -13.63
C ASP A 367 -16.84 16.38 -12.71
N SER A 368 -16.13 15.74 -11.78
CA SER A 368 -16.62 14.70 -10.88
C SER A 368 -15.81 14.72 -9.58
N LEU A 369 -16.21 13.93 -8.58
CA LEU A 369 -15.50 13.82 -7.31
C LEU A 369 -15.34 12.34 -6.96
N VAL A 370 -14.11 11.91 -6.68
CA VAL A 370 -13.86 10.63 -6.03
C VAL A 370 -14.28 10.70 -4.56
N THR A 371 -14.80 9.60 -4.02
CA THR A 371 -15.15 9.49 -2.60
C THR A 371 -14.22 8.48 -1.93
N VAL A 372 -13.72 8.81 -0.74
CA VAL A 372 -12.97 7.86 0.10
C VAL A 372 -13.74 7.61 1.38
N ASP A 373 -14.07 6.33 1.61
CA ASP A 373 -14.82 5.86 2.78
C ASP A 373 -13.84 5.28 3.81
N PHE A 374 -13.76 5.93 4.96
CA PHE A 374 -13.00 5.50 6.13
C PHE A 374 -13.94 4.92 7.18
N ASN A 375 -13.82 3.64 7.48
CA ASN A 375 -14.68 2.98 8.47
C ASN A 375 -13.84 2.29 9.55
N ASN A 376 -14.11 2.59 10.81
CA ASN A 376 -13.41 1.94 11.92
C ASN A 376 -11.90 2.20 11.89
N CYS A 377 -11.49 3.45 11.66
CA CYS A 377 -10.08 3.83 11.51
C CYS A 377 -9.59 4.65 12.71
N ILE A 378 -8.27 4.62 12.95
CA ILE A 378 -7.62 5.41 14.00
C ILE A 378 -6.47 6.21 13.39
N PHE A 379 -6.46 7.51 13.63
CA PHE A 379 -5.36 8.41 13.30
C PHE A 379 -4.79 8.96 14.61
N GLU A 380 -3.64 8.45 15.04
CA GLU A 380 -3.03 8.78 16.33
C GLU A 380 -1.64 9.40 16.13
N LYS A 381 -1.40 10.59 16.69
CA LYS A 381 -0.07 11.22 16.74
C LYS A 381 0.64 11.37 15.39
N ASN A 382 -0.12 11.52 14.31
CA ASN A 382 0.48 11.84 13.02
C ASN A 382 0.82 13.34 12.99
N SER A 383 1.83 13.70 12.20
CA SER A 383 2.28 15.09 12.15
C SER A 383 2.70 15.55 10.76
N SER A 384 2.43 16.82 10.47
CA SER A 384 2.78 17.47 9.20
C SER A 384 2.92 18.98 9.36
N VAL A 385 3.33 19.68 8.31
CA VAL A 385 3.17 21.14 8.24
C VAL A 385 1.69 21.50 8.08
N THR A 386 1.00 20.84 7.15
CA THR A 386 -0.44 20.97 6.97
C THR A 386 -1.15 19.62 7.04
N GLY A 387 -2.32 19.57 7.68
CA GLY A 387 -3.12 18.36 7.84
C GLY A 387 -2.37 17.29 8.65
N GLY A 388 -2.34 17.44 9.98
CA GLY A 388 -1.50 16.59 10.83
C GLY A 388 -1.80 15.09 10.70
N ALA A 389 -3.05 14.71 10.50
CA ALA A 389 -3.42 13.35 10.11
C ALA A 389 -3.60 13.20 8.61
N ILE A 390 -4.48 14.01 8.03
CA ILE A 390 -4.90 13.83 6.64
C ILE A 390 -5.07 15.16 5.93
N THR A 391 -4.61 15.22 4.69
CA THR A 391 -4.97 16.27 3.76
C THR A 391 -5.69 15.68 2.56
N PHE A 392 -6.70 16.38 2.08
CA PHE A 392 -7.38 15.99 0.86
C PHE A 392 -7.76 17.17 -0.03
N VAL A 393 -7.56 16.99 -1.33
CA VAL A 393 -7.76 18.00 -2.37
C VAL A 393 -8.71 17.43 -3.43
N GLY A 394 -9.85 18.09 -3.64
CA GLY A 394 -10.78 17.75 -4.71
C GLY A 394 -11.46 16.38 -4.56
N CYS A 395 -11.64 15.87 -3.34
CA CYS A 395 -12.36 14.61 -3.10
C CYS A 395 -13.33 14.69 -1.93
N ASN A 396 -14.39 13.89 -2.01
CA ASN A 396 -15.32 13.67 -0.91
C ASN A 396 -14.75 12.66 0.07
N THR A 397 -15.11 12.80 1.34
CA THR A 397 -14.72 11.84 2.38
C THR A 397 -15.92 11.49 3.25
N ASN A 398 -16.01 10.22 3.63
CA ASN A 398 -16.92 9.78 4.69
C ASN A 398 -16.08 9.08 5.76
N PHE A 399 -16.09 9.61 6.97
CA PHE A 399 -15.48 9.00 8.15
C PHE A 399 -16.60 8.46 9.03
N ILE A 400 -16.55 7.17 9.32
CA ILE A 400 -17.54 6.45 10.09
C ILE A 400 -16.80 5.69 11.19
N ASN A 401 -17.24 5.83 12.45
CA ASN A 401 -16.59 5.16 13.59
C ASN A 401 -15.07 5.40 13.62
N THR A 402 -14.64 6.64 13.39
CA THR A 402 -13.21 6.96 13.23
C THR A 402 -12.74 7.90 14.33
N VAL A 403 -11.52 7.65 14.84
CA VAL A 403 -10.88 8.48 15.86
C VAL A 403 -9.70 9.24 15.26
N PHE A 404 -9.64 10.54 15.51
CA PHE A 404 -8.49 11.40 15.26
C PHE A 404 -8.00 11.94 16.59
N ASP A 405 -6.86 11.44 17.04
CA ASP A 405 -6.31 11.78 18.34
C ASP A 405 -4.87 12.28 18.26
N SER A 406 -4.62 13.41 18.93
CA SER A 406 -3.28 13.92 19.18
C SER A 406 -2.46 14.16 17.91
N ASN A 407 -3.12 14.42 16.78
CA ASN A 407 -2.45 14.75 15.53
C ASN A 407 -2.02 16.23 15.55
N GLY A 408 -0.88 16.52 14.92
CA GLY A 408 -0.22 17.83 15.00
C GLY A 408 0.08 18.43 13.63
N ALA A 409 -0.33 19.67 13.41
CA ALA A 409 0.10 20.48 12.28
C ALA A 409 0.95 21.67 12.72
N PHE A 410 2.04 21.94 12.02
CA PHE A 410 2.85 23.15 12.28
C PHE A 410 2.16 24.43 11.78
N GLU A 411 1.34 24.36 10.75
CA GLU A 411 0.55 25.50 10.29
C GLU A 411 -0.91 25.24 10.58
N ASP A 412 -1.50 24.35 9.81
CA ASP A 412 -2.93 24.41 9.55
C ASP A 412 -3.56 23.01 9.55
N GLY A 413 -4.69 22.87 10.24
CA GLY A 413 -5.47 21.63 10.24
C GLY A 413 -4.82 20.53 11.08
N GLY A 414 -4.94 20.62 12.41
CA GLY A 414 -4.22 19.75 13.34
C GLY A 414 -4.52 18.27 13.12
N ALA A 415 -5.79 17.91 12.91
CA ALA A 415 -6.12 16.61 12.31
C ALA A 415 -6.19 16.71 10.80
N MET A 416 -6.91 17.69 10.24
CA MET A 416 -7.28 17.67 8.83
C MET A 416 -7.10 18.98 8.09
N HIS A 417 -6.66 18.89 6.84
CA HIS A 417 -6.71 20.00 5.89
C HIS A 417 -7.51 19.59 4.65
N MET A 418 -8.49 20.40 4.28
CA MET A 418 -9.38 20.16 3.15
C MET A 418 -9.26 21.29 2.14
N THR A 419 -9.13 20.94 0.87
CA THR A 419 -9.03 21.92 -0.22
C THR A 419 -10.04 21.60 -1.32
N ASP A 420 -10.92 22.56 -1.57
CA ASP A 420 -11.92 22.52 -2.65
C ASP A 420 -11.50 23.39 -3.84
N ASP A 421 -11.52 22.80 -5.04
CA ASP A 421 -11.20 23.51 -6.28
C ASP A 421 -12.45 24.02 -7.04
N GLY A 422 -13.60 24.12 -6.36
CA GLY A 422 -14.83 24.73 -6.89
C GLY A 422 -16.00 23.78 -7.15
N LEU A 423 -15.80 22.48 -6.91
CA LEU A 423 -16.84 21.47 -7.09
C LEU A 423 -17.75 21.30 -5.87
N GLY A 424 -17.33 21.81 -4.71
CA GLY A 424 -18.05 21.67 -3.46
C GLY A 424 -17.86 20.28 -2.85
N ILE A 425 -16.62 19.94 -2.48
CA ILE A 425 -16.33 18.71 -1.73
C ILE A 425 -17.19 18.60 -0.48
N ARG A 426 -17.56 17.37 -0.13
CA ARG A 426 -18.32 17.06 1.07
C ARG A 426 -17.56 16.05 1.92
N SER A 427 -17.37 16.45 3.17
CA SER A 427 -16.72 15.64 4.20
C SER A 427 -17.73 15.34 5.30
N ARG A 428 -18.03 14.06 5.52
CA ARG A 428 -18.98 13.61 6.54
C ARG A 428 -18.25 12.86 7.65
N PHE A 429 -18.62 13.16 8.89
CA PHE A 429 -18.14 12.50 10.09
C PHE A 429 -19.35 11.95 10.83
N ILE A 430 -19.41 10.63 10.97
CA ILE A 430 -20.53 9.94 11.59
C ILE A 430 -19.98 9.04 12.69
N ASN A 431 -20.40 9.32 13.93
CA ASN A 431 -19.94 8.58 15.10
C ASN A 431 -18.40 8.63 15.25
N CYS A 432 -17.82 9.81 15.07
CA CYS A 432 -16.38 10.04 15.12
C CYS A 432 -15.95 10.79 16.38
N ALA A 433 -14.71 10.60 16.81
CA ALA A 433 -14.09 11.41 17.85
C ALA A 433 -12.88 12.15 17.27
N LEU A 434 -12.88 13.49 17.34
CA LEU A 434 -11.73 14.32 17.00
C LEU A 434 -11.24 14.97 18.29
N ALA A 435 -10.19 14.40 18.87
CA ALA A 435 -9.72 14.78 20.19
C ALA A 435 -8.24 15.20 20.22
N ASN A 436 -7.93 16.21 21.04
CA ASN A 436 -6.57 16.63 21.34
C ASN A 436 -5.70 16.97 20.12
N ASN A 437 -6.31 17.31 18.98
CA ASN A 437 -5.55 17.67 17.79
C ASN A 437 -5.10 19.13 17.89
N TYR A 438 -3.92 19.40 17.35
CA TYR A 438 -3.24 20.68 17.53
C TYR A 438 -2.75 21.23 16.19
N ALA A 439 -3.07 22.48 15.91
CA ALA A 439 -2.42 23.26 14.85
C ALA A 439 -1.75 24.48 15.48
N TYR A 440 -0.51 24.80 15.11
CA TYR A 440 0.12 25.98 15.68
C TYR A 440 -0.48 27.30 15.15
N LEU A 441 -0.97 27.35 13.90
CA LEU A 441 -1.67 28.52 13.36
C LEU A 441 -3.18 28.35 13.42
N SER A 442 -3.78 27.49 12.60
CA SER A 442 -5.24 27.53 12.42
C SER A 442 -5.92 26.17 12.31
N GLY A 443 -7.10 26.05 12.92
CA GLY A 443 -7.97 24.88 12.78
C GLY A 443 -7.40 23.65 13.49
N GLY A 444 -7.50 23.61 14.82
CA GLY A 444 -6.92 22.53 15.62
C GLY A 444 -7.48 21.16 15.27
N ALA A 445 -8.80 21.06 15.04
CA ALA A 445 -9.40 19.85 14.48
C ALA A 445 -9.28 19.83 12.96
N PHE A 446 -9.76 20.88 12.29
CA PHE A 446 -9.75 20.93 10.83
C PHE A 446 -9.60 22.33 10.25
N ARG A 447 -9.04 22.37 9.05
CA ARG A 447 -9.08 23.52 8.15
C ARG A 447 -9.77 23.16 6.85
N SER A 448 -10.64 24.03 6.36
CA SER A 448 -11.28 23.88 5.04
C SER A 448 -11.15 25.15 4.23
N VAL A 449 -10.59 25.03 3.03
CA VAL A 449 -10.41 26.18 2.13
C VAL A 449 -10.92 25.87 0.74
N LYS A 450 -11.59 26.86 0.18
CA LYS A 450 -11.98 26.88 -1.23
C LYS A 450 -11.02 27.78 -2.02
N ASN A 451 -10.38 27.22 -3.04
CA ASN A 451 -9.43 27.92 -3.90
C ASN A 451 -10.10 28.83 -4.95
N SER A 452 -11.42 28.70 -5.17
CA SER A 452 -12.16 29.47 -6.15
C SER A 452 -13.30 30.29 -5.52
N ASN A 453 -13.52 31.50 -6.06
CA ASN A 453 -14.65 32.37 -5.65
C ASN A 453 -15.97 31.99 -6.33
N ALA A 454 -15.95 31.06 -7.28
CA ALA A 454 -17.11 30.56 -8.03
C ALA A 454 -17.42 29.10 -7.67
N GLY A 455 -18.57 28.58 -8.08
CA GLY A 455 -18.94 27.18 -7.82
C GLY A 455 -19.59 26.94 -6.45
N ILE A 456 -19.79 25.66 -6.11
CA ILE A 456 -20.52 25.24 -4.91
C ILE A 456 -19.61 25.39 -3.68
N LYS A 457 -20.17 25.72 -2.51
CA LYS A 457 -19.38 25.75 -1.27
C LYS A 457 -19.06 24.31 -0.82
N PRO A 458 -17.83 24.00 -0.39
CA PRO A 458 -17.58 22.77 0.34
C PRO A 458 -18.44 22.69 1.61
N ILE A 459 -18.76 21.47 2.02
CA ILE A 459 -19.58 21.18 3.20
C ILE A 459 -18.83 20.22 4.12
N VAL A 460 -18.73 20.58 5.39
CA VAL A 460 -18.23 19.71 6.46
C VAL A 460 -19.38 19.38 7.40
N GLU A 461 -19.64 18.09 7.64
CA GLU A 461 -20.79 17.65 8.44
C GLU A 461 -20.36 16.70 9.55
N PHE A 462 -20.70 17.05 10.78
CA PHE A 462 -20.52 16.20 11.95
C PHE A 462 -21.87 15.70 12.42
N SER A 463 -22.04 14.39 12.51
CA SER A 463 -23.22 13.71 13.02
C SER A 463 -22.81 12.73 14.10
N ASN A 464 -23.47 12.77 15.25
CA ASN A 464 -23.17 11.90 16.40
C ASN A 464 -21.68 11.91 16.77
N SER A 465 -20.99 13.04 16.59
CA SER A 465 -19.53 13.10 16.69
C SER A 465 -19.10 13.97 17.87
N ILE A 466 -17.93 13.68 18.43
CA ILE A 466 -17.37 14.35 19.60
C ILE A 466 -16.11 15.13 19.18
N LEU A 467 -16.08 16.44 19.44
CA LEU A 467 -14.92 17.29 19.23
C LEU A 467 -14.45 17.85 20.58
N TYR A 468 -13.26 17.44 21.03
CA TYR A 468 -12.79 17.70 22.40
C TYR A 468 -11.30 18.01 22.48
N GLY A 469 -10.92 19.08 23.19
CA GLY A 469 -9.51 19.39 23.47
C GLY A 469 -8.68 19.78 22.25
N ASN A 470 -9.33 20.09 21.12
CA ASN A 470 -8.62 20.58 19.94
C ASN A 470 -8.20 22.04 20.17
N SER A 471 -7.05 22.43 19.63
CA SER A 471 -6.50 23.77 19.88
C SER A 471 -5.70 24.33 18.71
N ALA A 472 -5.80 25.64 18.52
CA ALA A 472 -4.99 26.40 17.58
C ALA A 472 -4.89 27.87 17.99
N LEU A 473 -4.00 28.64 17.35
CA LEU A 473 -3.96 30.10 17.56
C LEU A 473 -5.25 30.76 17.02
N GLU A 474 -5.73 30.31 15.87
CA GLU A 474 -6.99 30.75 15.24
C GLU A 474 -7.92 29.56 14.98
N GLY A 475 -9.07 29.53 15.67
CA GLY A 475 -10.08 28.48 15.48
C GLY A 475 -9.63 27.13 16.04
N ASP A 476 -9.85 26.94 17.35
CA ASP A 476 -9.50 25.71 18.06
C ASP A 476 -10.06 24.44 17.40
N ILE A 477 -11.30 24.51 16.92
CA ILE A 477 -11.94 23.40 16.18
C ILE A 477 -11.73 23.62 14.68
N GLY A 478 -12.43 24.59 14.10
CA GLY A 478 -12.45 24.81 12.66
C GLY A 478 -11.82 26.13 12.24
N TYR A 479 -11.09 26.11 11.12
CA TYR A 479 -10.74 27.32 10.39
C TYR A 479 -11.20 27.22 8.93
N VAL A 480 -12.08 28.12 8.49
CA VAL A 480 -12.83 27.93 7.25
C VAL A 480 -12.80 29.12 6.28
N SER A 481 -12.75 28.81 4.99
CA SER A 481 -12.95 29.76 3.90
C SER A 481 -14.01 29.23 2.94
N ASN A 482 -15.09 30.00 2.75
CA ASN A 482 -16.20 29.69 1.84
C ASN A 482 -16.79 28.28 2.02
N THR A 483 -16.80 27.76 3.25
CA THR A 483 -17.25 26.41 3.60
C THR A 483 -18.47 26.49 4.50
N ASP A 484 -19.49 25.66 4.29
CA ASP A 484 -20.57 25.52 5.26
C ASP A 484 -20.25 24.34 6.21
N VAL A 485 -20.39 24.56 7.52
CA VAL A 485 -20.12 23.56 8.56
C VAL A 485 -21.42 23.27 9.31
N ASN A 486 -21.79 21.99 9.38
CA ASN A 486 -23.04 21.56 10.00
C ASN A 486 -22.75 20.55 11.12
N TYR A 487 -23.35 20.77 12.28
CA TYR A 487 -23.28 19.90 13.44
C TYR A 487 -24.68 19.37 13.78
N PHE A 488 -24.81 18.04 13.82
CA PHE A 488 -26.05 17.33 14.11
C PHE A 488 -25.83 16.36 15.26
N ASN A 489 -26.65 16.45 16.32
CA ASN A 489 -26.60 15.55 17.48
C ASN A 489 -25.16 15.29 17.97
N SER A 490 -24.32 16.32 17.94
CA SER A 490 -22.88 16.22 18.15
C SER A 490 -22.49 16.90 19.46
N TRP A 491 -21.31 16.58 19.94
CA TRP A 491 -20.80 17.08 21.20
C TRP A 491 -19.56 17.93 20.96
N VAL A 492 -19.49 19.10 21.59
CA VAL A 492 -18.40 20.07 21.41
C VAL A 492 -18.03 20.74 22.73
N ASP A 493 -16.74 20.97 22.95
CA ASP A 493 -16.19 21.63 24.14
C ASP A 493 -16.19 23.17 24.08
N LYS A 494 -17.03 23.75 23.22
CA LYS A 494 -17.20 25.20 23.05
C LYS A 494 -18.56 25.66 23.54
N GLU A 495 -18.70 26.96 23.77
CA GLU A 495 -19.86 27.55 24.45
C GLU A 495 -21.10 27.66 23.55
N TYR A 496 -20.93 27.90 22.26
CA TYR A 496 -22.04 28.12 21.32
C TYR A 496 -21.63 27.88 19.86
N CYS A 497 -22.61 27.75 18.98
CA CYS A 497 -22.41 27.34 17.59
C CYS A 497 -21.37 28.17 16.81
N ASP A 498 -21.48 29.50 16.86
CA ASP A 498 -20.59 30.39 16.11
C ASP A 498 -19.11 30.32 16.56
N SER A 499 -18.81 29.71 17.71
CA SER A 499 -17.44 29.53 18.20
C SER A 499 -16.74 28.27 17.65
N LEU A 500 -17.46 27.43 16.90
CA LEU A 500 -16.94 26.14 16.40
C LEU A 500 -16.04 26.28 15.18
N ALA A 501 -16.07 27.42 14.49
CA ALA A 501 -15.09 27.74 13.47
C ALA A 501 -14.89 29.24 13.34
N THR A 502 -13.69 29.63 12.92
CA THR A 502 -13.37 31.02 12.55
C THR A 502 -13.07 31.09 11.06
N GLY A 503 -13.32 32.25 10.45
CA GLY A 503 -13.07 32.45 9.03
C GLY A 503 -11.90 33.37 8.71
N PHE A 504 -11.27 33.15 7.56
CA PHE A 504 -10.23 34.02 7.02
C PHE A 504 -10.74 35.47 6.85
N PRO A 505 -10.03 36.50 7.35
CA PRO A 505 -10.40 37.90 7.20
C PRO A 505 -10.08 38.42 5.78
N PHE A 506 -10.86 38.01 4.78
CA PHE A 506 -10.82 38.58 3.42
C PHE A 506 -12.20 39.05 2.97
N PRO A 507 -12.29 40.05 2.08
CA PRO A 507 -13.55 40.71 1.70
C PRO A 507 -14.57 39.81 0.96
N PHE A 508 -14.27 38.52 0.75
CA PHE A 508 -15.11 37.56 0.04
C PHE A 508 -15.25 36.21 0.75
N ASN A 509 -14.97 36.12 2.06
CA ASN A 509 -15.23 34.90 2.82
C ASN A 509 -16.71 34.81 3.22
N ASN A 510 -17.40 33.77 2.78
CA ASN A 510 -18.81 33.50 3.03
C ASN A 510 -18.97 32.05 3.53
N TYR A 511 -18.90 31.85 4.84
CA TYR A 511 -19.10 30.56 5.49
C TYR A 511 -20.33 30.62 6.39
N THR A 512 -20.88 29.45 6.71
CA THR A 512 -22.00 29.30 7.65
C THR A 512 -21.64 28.23 8.67
N ILE A 513 -21.99 28.44 9.92
CA ILE A 513 -21.90 27.41 10.96
C ILE A 513 -23.33 27.15 11.44
N ASN A 514 -23.79 25.91 11.25
CA ASN A 514 -25.12 25.49 11.65
C ASN A 514 -25.02 24.41 12.71
N CYS A 515 -25.78 24.57 13.78
CA CYS A 515 -25.93 23.57 14.84
C CYS A 515 -27.41 23.30 15.01
N ASP A 516 -27.79 22.04 15.01
CA ASP A 516 -29.15 21.67 15.40
C ASP A 516 -29.39 21.88 16.90
N GLN A 517 -30.64 21.69 17.32
CA GLN A 517 -31.05 21.86 18.72
C GLN A 517 -30.48 20.78 19.67
N ASN A 518 -29.89 19.71 19.14
CA ASN A 518 -29.41 18.55 19.89
C ASN A 518 -27.89 18.59 20.10
N VAL A 519 -27.18 19.61 19.58
CA VAL A 519 -25.76 19.78 19.86
C VAL A 519 -25.53 20.09 21.34
N ILE A 520 -24.64 19.32 21.97
CA ILE A 520 -24.25 19.49 23.37
C ILE A 520 -23.00 20.37 23.44
N PHE A 521 -23.14 21.52 24.11
CA PHE A 521 -22.08 22.52 24.27
C PHE A 521 -21.50 22.53 25.68
N ASN A 522 -20.18 22.72 25.77
CA ASN A 522 -19.45 23.06 27.00
C ASN A 522 -19.74 22.13 28.20
N GLN A 523 -19.81 20.83 27.93
CA GLN A 523 -19.82 19.81 28.98
C GLN A 523 -18.49 19.06 28.95
N LEU A 524 -18.31 18.03 29.77
CA LEU A 524 -17.21 17.06 29.60
C LEU A 524 -17.78 15.78 28.97
N PRO A 525 -17.10 15.17 28.00
CA PRO A 525 -17.61 13.98 27.33
C PRO A 525 -17.46 12.75 28.23
N LEU A 526 -16.65 12.84 29.30
CA LEU A 526 -16.36 11.76 30.24
C LEU A 526 -15.81 10.51 29.53
N PHE A 527 -14.75 10.70 28.75
CA PHE A 527 -13.94 9.59 28.24
C PHE A 527 -13.24 8.84 29.38
N ALA A 528 -12.97 7.55 29.17
CA ALA A 528 -12.36 6.68 30.16
C ALA A 528 -10.92 7.09 30.52
N ASP A 529 -10.05 7.27 29.53
CA ASP A 529 -8.66 7.71 29.73
C ASP A 529 -8.06 8.32 28.45
N THR A 530 -8.24 9.63 28.25
CA THR A 530 -7.69 10.33 27.08
C THR A 530 -6.16 10.38 27.07
N ALA A 531 -5.49 10.21 28.21
CA ALA A 531 -4.03 10.16 28.26
C ALA A 531 -3.49 8.81 27.78
N ALA A 532 -4.28 7.75 27.93
CA ALA A 532 -4.00 6.43 27.38
C ALA A 532 -4.56 6.22 25.96
N HIS A 533 -5.10 7.26 25.32
CA HIS A 533 -5.74 7.19 23.99
C HIS A 533 -7.02 6.33 23.98
N ASP A 534 -7.70 6.22 25.13
CA ASP A 534 -8.97 5.52 25.29
C ASP A 534 -10.14 6.52 25.29
N PHE A 535 -10.90 6.48 24.20
CA PHE A 535 -12.06 7.34 23.95
C PHE A 535 -13.41 6.64 24.18
N THR A 536 -13.43 5.53 24.92
CA THR A 536 -14.69 4.93 25.38
C THR A 536 -15.39 5.86 26.38
N LEU A 537 -16.71 5.94 26.32
CA LEU A 537 -17.51 6.81 27.20
C LEU A 537 -17.78 6.11 28.54
N LEU A 538 -17.60 6.85 29.64
CA LEU A 538 -17.99 6.39 30.97
C LEU A 538 -19.53 6.37 31.12
N PRO A 539 -20.11 5.49 31.97
CA PRO A 539 -21.57 5.28 32.04
C PRO A 539 -22.46 6.51 32.33
N CYS A 540 -21.88 7.60 32.85
CA CYS A 540 -22.59 8.85 33.13
C CYS A 540 -22.28 9.98 32.13
N SER A 541 -21.64 9.65 31.02
CA SER A 541 -21.36 10.60 29.95
C SER A 541 -22.65 11.22 29.41
N PRO A 542 -22.69 12.56 29.23
CA PRO A 542 -23.83 13.21 28.58
C PRO A 542 -23.91 12.89 27.08
N ALA A 543 -22.87 12.26 26.49
CA ALA A 543 -22.87 11.86 25.09
C ALA A 543 -23.51 10.48 24.85
N ILE A 544 -23.74 9.69 25.91
CA ILE A 544 -24.49 8.42 25.80
C ILE A 544 -25.94 8.72 25.45
N ASP A 545 -26.48 7.98 24.47
CA ASP A 545 -27.87 8.10 23.97
C ASP A 545 -28.26 9.50 23.46
N ALA A 546 -27.28 10.37 23.16
CA ALA A 546 -27.52 11.73 22.66
C ALA A 546 -27.54 11.84 21.13
N GLY A 547 -27.11 10.80 20.43
CA GLY A 547 -27.05 10.75 18.97
C GLY A 547 -28.38 10.40 18.31
N ASP A 548 -28.44 10.52 16.98
CA ASP A 548 -29.54 10.03 16.16
C ASP A 548 -29.27 8.59 15.69
N SER A 549 -30.01 7.63 16.26
CA SER A 549 -29.92 6.21 15.90
C SER A 549 -30.29 5.95 14.43
N ALA A 550 -31.15 6.76 13.81
CA ALA A 550 -31.58 6.52 12.43
C ALA A 550 -30.42 6.63 11.43
N ILE A 551 -29.46 7.53 11.70
CA ILE A 551 -28.24 7.68 10.90
C ILE A 551 -27.41 6.39 10.98
N VAL A 552 -27.18 5.91 12.20
CA VAL A 552 -26.33 4.74 12.50
C VAL A 552 -26.97 3.46 11.96
N ASP A 553 -28.27 3.28 12.16
CA ASP A 553 -29.06 2.15 11.66
C ASP A 553 -29.06 2.08 10.14
N SER A 554 -29.15 3.23 9.45
CA SER A 554 -29.15 3.28 7.98
C SER A 554 -27.83 2.82 7.36
N LEU A 555 -26.74 2.87 8.13
CA LEU A 555 -25.40 2.45 7.74
C LEU A 555 -25.07 1.02 8.22
N GLY A 556 -25.97 0.37 8.97
CA GLY A 556 -25.75 -0.95 9.53
C GLY A 556 -24.66 -1.00 10.60
N ILE A 557 -24.36 0.14 11.22
CA ILE A 557 -23.38 0.24 12.30
C ILE A 557 -24.04 -0.31 13.57
N THR A 558 -23.44 -1.33 14.19
CA THR A 558 -23.99 -1.99 15.38
C THR A 558 -23.08 -1.93 16.59
N THR A 559 -21.82 -1.52 16.39
CA THR A 559 -20.83 -1.38 17.45
C THR A 559 -20.00 -0.10 17.26
N ASP A 560 -19.40 0.37 18.35
CA ASP A 560 -18.38 1.42 18.31
C ASP A 560 -17.00 0.90 17.83
N ILE A 561 -15.98 1.76 17.86
CA ILE A 561 -14.61 1.42 17.44
C ILE A 561 -13.93 0.37 18.35
N ALA A 562 -14.36 0.28 19.61
CA ALA A 562 -13.88 -0.72 20.57
C ALA A 562 -14.68 -2.04 20.46
N GLY A 563 -15.73 -2.08 19.64
CA GLY A 563 -16.58 -3.26 19.42
C GLY A 563 -17.70 -3.42 20.46
N ASN A 564 -18.02 -2.37 21.22
CA ASN A 564 -19.11 -2.38 22.21
C ASN A 564 -20.50 -2.25 21.59
#